data_AF-A0A949HU14-F1
#
_entry.id   AF-A0A949HU14-F1
#
_cell.length_a   1.000
_cell.length_b   1.000
_cell.length_c   1.000
_cell.angle_alpha   90.00
_cell.angle_beta   90.00
_cell.angle_gamma   90.00
#
_symmetry.space_group_name_H-M   'P 1'
#
loop_
_entity.id
_entity.type
_entity.pdbx_description
1 polymer ?
#
loop_
_entity_poly.entity_id
_entity_poly.type
_entity_poly.pdbx_seq_one_letter_code
_entity_poly.pdbx_strand_id
1 'polypeptide(L)'
;MNKTNHTRIEYLLFLLLAYSGSMVATAQDHLPPDSPRVTPVVKVIRQIEPAVVGLFTPIGNNQISSGSGTIIHPLGYVLTNNHVVPEPQGFALFSDSKRVRFEVVSRYPESDLAMVKLLDVEVPLPTIRLGTSSEILNGEPVVVAGNPGGRGLVFTAGIVSAKDVLEGGPNAMIMSNYVNDRRERLIQFDAASNKGNSGGPLVNMDSEIVGIVSAVIEGEQNIGFAIPIDRAIRIAQRMIEPEWTYEKNTRIDIEPSSKQAVVQSVLPQVSVSENSLPDAAKIQPGDKIIAMFDQPVSSSLDWYLLLETYLPKNDRLNLSVDRQGEKLKIDWPIQKSQALESVQAETTKPGLRYEFYEGKFNQMPDFQTLEPVRGGVTEKLDVSELSMGRNDNFAIRFSGHVAIPNDGLYRVVVVSDDGSRLFINDQLFIDNDGNHPAKPIGRIVRLQKGLLPIRVEYFQGDGLKSLYVIVEPCPDRRAITLKDMKFLQGERLRTIP
;
A
#
# COMPACT_ATOMS: atom_id res chain seq x y z
N MET A 1 18.41 94.34 -8.13
CA MET A 1 19.24 93.16 -7.84
C MET A 1 18.31 92.04 -7.34
N ASN A 2 18.26 90.91 -8.07
CA ASN A 2 18.07 89.50 -7.66
C ASN A 2 17.33 89.19 -6.34
N LYS A 3 16.44 88.19 -6.20
CA LYS A 3 16.23 86.94 -6.95
C LYS A 3 14.99 86.20 -6.36
N THR A 4 14.13 85.66 -7.25
CA THR A 4 13.47 84.33 -7.23
C THR A 4 12.74 83.75 -5.99
N ASN A 5 11.46 83.40 -6.22
CA ASN A 5 10.79 82.05 -6.13
C ASN A 5 10.87 81.24 -4.82
N HIS A 6 9.91 80.40 -4.40
CA HIS A 6 8.57 80.01 -4.82
C HIS A 6 7.93 79.23 -3.65
N THR A 7 6.60 79.20 -3.67
CA THR A 7 5.58 78.49 -2.89
C THR A 7 5.78 76.98 -2.75
N ARG A 8 5.30 76.37 -1.65
CA ARG A 8 4.82 74.97 -1.61
C ARG A 8 3.57 74.86 -0.72
N ILE A 9 2.46 74.50 -1.37
CA ILE A 9 1.20 74.01 -0.78
C ILE A 9 1.18 72.52 -1.04
N GLU A 10 1.02 71.71 0.01
CA GLU A 10 0.90 70.25 -0.08
C GLU A 10 -0.55 69.87 -0.45
N TYR A 11 -0.71 69.09 -1.53
CA TYR A 11 -1.92 68.35 -1.84
C TYR A 11 -1.62 66.86 -1.60
N LEU A 12 -2.35 66.24 -0.66
CA LEU A 12 -2.38 64.79 -0.49
C LEU A 12 -3.26 64.18 -1.60
N LEU A 13 -2.63 63.45 -2.53
CA LEU A 13 -3.32 62.66 -3.54
C LEU A 13 -3.45 61.21 -3.02
N PHE A 14 -4.67 60.75 -2.79
CA PHE A 14 -4.96 59.33 -2.58
C PHE A 14 -4.81 58.59 -3.92
N LEU A 15 -3.77 57.77 -4.04
CA LEU A 15 -3.52 56.93 -5.20
C LEU A 15 -4.14 55.54 -4.93
N LEU A 16 -5.36 55.34 -5.43
CA LEU A 16 -5.98 54.02 -5.58
C LEU A 16 -5.20 53.25 -6.67
N LEU A 17 -4.21 52.46 -6.26
CA LEU A 17 -3.59 51.45 -7.10
C LEU A 17 -4.59 50.32 -7.29
N ALA A 18 -5.38 50.40 -8.36
CA ALA A 18 -6.04 49.23 -8.93
C ALA A 18 -4.95 48.26 -9.38
N TYR A 19 -4.70 47.22 -8.59
CA TYR A 19 -3.88 46.08 -8.98
C TYR A 19 -4.71 45.28 -9.99
N SER A 20 -4.70 45.71 -11.24
CA SER A 20 -5.13 44.85 -12.35
C SER A 20 -4.07 43.76 -12.47
N GLY A 21 -4.25 42.67 -11.72
CA GLY A 21 -3.56 41.43 -12.00
C GLY A 21 -3.92 41.03 -13.42
N SER A 22 -3.01 41.28 -14.36
CA SER A 22 -3.07 40.70 -15.69
C SER A 22 -2.94 39.19 -15.51
N MET A 23 -4.08 38.52 -15.33
CA MET A 23 -4.17 37.11 -15.68
C MET A 23 -3.79 37.03 -17.15
N VAL A 24 -2.58 36.55 -17.42
CA VAL A 24 -2.31 35.95 -18.72
C VAL A 24 -3.09 34.65 -18.73
N ALA A 25 -4.39 34.76 -19.00
CA ALA A 25 -5.19 33.62 -19.39
C ALA A 25 -4.52 33.08 -20.66
N THR A 26 -3.93 31.89 -20.55
CA THR A 26 -3.38 31.22 -21.72
C THR A 26 -4.58 30.91 -22.64
N ALA A 27 -4.41 31.04 -23.96
CA ALA A 27 -5.49 30.91 -24.93
C ALA A 27 -6.20 29.53 -24.96
N GLN A 28 -5.81 28.61 -24.06
CA GLN A 28 -6.33 27.26 -23.89
C GLN A 28 -7.66 27.20 -23.12
N ASP A 29 -8.00 28.24 -22.35
CA ASP A 29 -9.16 28.26 -21.44
C ASP A 29 -10.49 28.73 -22.06
N HIS A 30 -10.54 28.95 -23.39
CA HIS A 30 -11.71 29.57 -24.04
C HIS A 30 -12.29 28.79 -25.22
N LEU A 31 -11.91 27.52 -25.44
CA LEU A 31 -12.61 26.71 -26.43
C LEU A 31 -14.00 26.31 -25.90
N PRO A 32 -15.09 26.51 -26.69
CA PRO A 32 -16.41 26.02 -26.32
C PRO A 32 -16.37 24.51 -26.02
N PRO A 33 -17.18 24.00 -25.06
CA PRO A 33 -17.23 22.57 -24.73
C PRO A 33 -17.47 21.66 -25.95
N ASP A 34 -18.19 22.16 -26.94
CA ASP A 34 -18.56 21.44 -28.17
C ASP A 34 -17.53 21.64 -29.31
N SER A 35 -16.41 22.30 -29.05
CA SER A 35 -15.35 22.44 -30.05
C SER A 35 -14.86 21.05 -30.46
N PRO A 36 -14.70 20.76 -31.77
CA PRO A 36 -14.14 19.48 -32.24
C PRO A 36 -12.70 19.25 -31.77
N ARG A 37 -12.03 20.28 -31.26
CA ARG A 37 -10.70 20.20 -30.63
C ARG A 37 -10.75 19.65 -29.21
N VAL A 38 -11.90 19.66 -28.55
CA VAL A 38 -12.13 19.10 -27.22
C VAL A 38 -12.55 17.63 -27.39
N THR A 39 -11.58 16.83 -27.83
CA THR A 39 -11.75 15.38 -28.01
C THR A 39 -11.96 14.69 -26.66
N PRO A 40 -12.44 13.42 -26.64
CA PRO A 40 -12.54 12.65 -25.39
C PRO A 40 -11.24 12.65 -24.58
N VAL A 41 -10.09 12.47 -25.23
CA VAL A 41 -8.77 12.51 -24.57
C VAL A 41 -8.48 13.88 -23.94
N VAL A 42 -8.82 14.98 -24.61
CA VAL A 42 -8.64 16.33 -24.04
C VAL A 42 -9.52 16.54 -22.81
N LYS A 43 -10.74 15.99 -22.80
CA LYS A 43 -11.63 16.05 -21.64
C LYS A 43 -11.04 15.31 -20.44
N VAL A 44 -10.54 14.09 -20.68
CA VAL A 44 -9.86 13.28 -19.65
C VAL A 44 -8.66 14.02 -19.08
N ILE A 45 -7.75 14.52 -19.95
CA ILE A 45 -6.54 15.24 -19.51
C ILE A 45 -6.89 16.44 -18.64
N ARG A 46 -7.82 17.30 -19.07
CA ARG A 46 -8.26 18.46 -18.30
C ARG A 46 -8.82 18.11 -16.93
N GLN A 47 -9.47 16.95 -16.81
CA GLN A 47 -10.05 16.49 -15.55
C GLN A 47 -8.98 15.95 -14.59
N ILE A 48 -7.96 15.24 -15.10
CA ILE A 48 -6.96 14.58 -14.26
C ILE A 48 -5.73 15.43 -13.95
N GLU A 49 -5.37 16.38 -14.83
CA GLU A 49 -4.13 17.17 -14.74
C GLU A 49 -3.90 17.81 -13.36
N PRO A 50 -4.91 18.46 -12.72
CA PRO A 50 -4.70 19.09 -11.41
C PRO A 50 -4.34 18.11 -10.29
N ALA A 51 -4.64 16.82 -10.47
CA ALA A 51 -4.42 15.76 -9.49
C ALA A 51 -3.13 14.95 -9.74
N VAL A 52 -2.34 15.30 -10.75
CA VAL A 52 -1.05 14.66 -11.03
C VAL A 52 0.08 15.58 -10.57
N VAL A 53 1.08 15.02 -9.91
CA VAL A 53 2.24 15.77 -9.41
C VAL A 53 3.55 15.10 -9.86
N GLY A 54 4.55 15.91 -10.19
CA GLY A 54 5.92 15.43 -10.29
C GLY A 54 6.56 15.33 -8.91
N LEU A 55 7.17 14.19 -8.57
CA LEU A 55 7.84 13.97 -7.28
C LEU A 55 9.35 14.02 -7.45
N PHE A 56 10.02 14.72 -6.53
CA PHE A 56 11.46 14.93 -6.52
C PHE A 56 12.05 14.65 -5.14
N THR A 57 13.04 13.76 -5.09
CA THR A 57 13.62 13.27 -3.85
C THR A 57 15.15 13.39 -3.92
N PRO A 58 15.79 14.24 -3.09
CA PRO A 58 17.25 14.39 -3.10
C PRO A 58 17.92 13.14 -2.53
N ILE A 59 18.79 12.45 -3.28
CA ILE A 59 19.42 11.16 -2.89
C ILE A 59 20.92 11.29 -2.55
N GLY A 60 21.39 12.51 -2.27
CA GLY A 60 22.81 12.81 -2.02
C GLY A 60 23.63 13.05 -3.31
N ASN A 61 24.89 13.50 -3.17
CA ASN A 61 25.81 13.76 -4.29
C ASN A 61 25.23 14.64 -5.43
N ASN A 62 24.38 15.62 -5.10
CA ASN A 62 23.62 16.44 -6.06
C ASN A 62 22.73 15.65 -7.04
N GLN A 63 22.39 14.40 -6.74
CA GLN A 63 21.44 13.61 -7.51
C GLN A 63 20.03 13.75 -6.93
N ILE A 64 19.04 13.70 -7.82
CA ILE A 64 17.63 13.79 -7.50
C ILE A 64 16.94 12.60 -8.16
N SER A 65 16.26 11.77 -7.36
CA SER A 65 15.28 10.82 -7.90
C SER A 65 14.03 11.60 -8.31
N SER A 66 13.48 11.29 -9.49
CA SER A 66 12.31 11.97 -10.03
C SER A 66 11.30 10.97 -10.58
N GLY A 67 10.03 11.21 -10.30
CA GLY A 67 8.92 10.45 -10.86
C GLY A 67 7.63 11.23 -10.78
N SER A 68 6.52 10.51 -10.74
CA SER A 68 5.18 11.06 -10.68
C SER A 68 4.41 10.50 -9.51
N GLY A 69 3.32 11.17 -9.14
CA GLY A 69 2.38 10.70 -8.15
C GLY A 69 0.98 11.17 -8.50
N THR A 70 0.00 10.47 -7.95
CA THR A 70 -1.42 10.81 -8.13
C THR A 70 -2.04 11.19 -6.80
N ILE A 71 -2.67 12.37 -6.72
CA ILE A 71 -3.45 12.78 -5.55
C ILE A 71 -4.74 11.96 -5.55
N ILE A 72 -4.83 11.06 -4.56
CA ILE A 72 -5.94 10.11 -4.42
C ILE A 72 -6.96 10.52 -3.35
N HIS A 73 -6.64 11.54 -2.53
CA HIS A 73 -7.54 12.05 -1.51
C HIS A 73 -7.42 13.57 -1.34
N PRO A 74 -8.53 14.30 -1.12
CA PRO A 74 -8.53 15.76 -1.08
C PRO A 74 -7.67 16.37 0.04
N LEU A 75 -7.34 15.58 1.06
CA LEU A 75 -6.41 16.00 2.12
C LEU A 75 -4.94 15.99 1.65
N GLY A 76 -4.63 15.61 0.41
CA GLY A 76 -3.26 15.61 -0.13
C GLY A 76 -2.49 14.31 0.09
N TYR A 77 -3.19 13.17 0.14
CA TYR A 77 -2.53 11.87 0.04
C TYR A 77 -2.27 11.53 -1.42
N VAL A 78 -1.03 11.10 -1.69
CA VAL A 78 -0.53 10.83 -3.04
C VAL A 78 0.00 9.40 -3.10
N LEU A 79 -0.50 8.63 -4.05
CA LEU A 79 0.02 7.30 -4.36
C LEU A 79 1.09 7.40 -5.46
N THR A 80 2.18 6.66 -5.30
CA THR A 80 3.32 6.61 -6.23
C THR A 80 4.04 5.27 -6.12
N ASN A 81 5.13 5.10 -6.88
CA ASN A 81 6.01 3.96 -6.71
C ASN A 81 7.00 4.15 -5.57
N ASN A 82 7.41 3.04 -4.95
CA ASN A 82 8.41 3.04 -3.88
C ASN A 82 9.77 3.55 -4.38
N HIS A 83 10.23 3.12 -5.56
CA HIS A 83 11.53 3.55 -6.09
C HIS A 83 11.61 5.04 -6.45
N VAL A 84 10.47 5.73 -6.63
CA VAL A 84 10.41 7.17 -6.91
C VAL A 84 10.74 8.00 -5.66
N VAL A 85 10.42 7.47 -4.48
CA VAL A 85 10.60 8.14 -3.19
C VAL A 85 11.55 7.35 -2.28
N PRO A 86 12.85 7.22 -2.62
CA PRO A 86 13.81 6.47 -1.82
C PRO A 86 14.09 7.14 -0.46
N GLU A 87 14.04 8.47 -0.37
CA GLU A 87 14.20 9.23 0.89
C GLU A 87 12.85 9.59 1.53
N PRO A 88 12.80 9.80 2.86
CA PRO A 88 11.54 10.02 3.58
C PRO A 88 10.86 11.36 3.28
N GLN A 89 11.54 12.30 2.61
CA GLN A 89 11.02 13.64 2.33
C GLN A 89 11.45 14.09 0.94
N GLY A 90 10.65 14.97 0.35
CA GLY A 90 10.93 15.53 -0.96
C GLY A 90 10.02 16.69 -1.32
N PHE A 91 9.92 16.96 -2.61
CA PHE A 91 9.08 18.01 -3.16
C PHE A 91 8.17 17.48 -4.27
N ALA A 92 6.91 17.87 -4.21
CA ALA A 92 5.94 17.71 -5.28
C ALA A 92 5.88 19.00 -6.10
N LEU A 93 5.77 18.86 -7.42
CA LEU A 93 5.58 19.95 -8.37
C LEU A 93 4.25 19.74 -9.10
N PHE A 94 3.35 20.70 -8.96
CA PHE A 94 2.05 20.73 -9.65
C PHE A 94 2.19 21.21 -11.11
N SER A 95 1.14 21.06 -11.90
CA SER A 95 1.11 21.54 -13.31
C SER A 95 1.32 23.05 -13.44
N ASP A 96 0.89 23.83 -12.44
CA ASP A 96 1.09 25.28 -12.33
C ASP A 96 2.49 25.67 -11.83
N SER A 97 3.41 24.70 -11.72
CA SER A 97 4.76 24.86 -11.15
C SER A 97 4.81 25.21 -9.66
N LYS A 98 3.68 25.12 -8.93
CA LYS A 98 3.69 25.24 -7.47
C LYS A 98 4.48 24.09 -6.87
N ARG A 99 5.48 24.44 -6.05
CA ARG A 99 6.31 23.49 -5.32
C ARG A 99 5.80 23.31 -3.89
N VAL A 100 5.62 22.07 -3.49
CA VAL A 100 5.07 21.67 -2.19
C VAL A 100 5.97 20.62 -1.55
N ARG A 101 6.18 20.69 -0.24
CA ARG A 101 6.92 19.63 0.48
C ARG A 101 6.03 18.41 0.66
N PHE A 102 6.62 17.23 0.61
CA PHE A 102 5.94 16.01 1.04
C PHE A 102 6.78 15.22 2.03
N GLU A 103 6.11 14.39 2.81
CA GLU A 103 6.72 13.32 3.59
C GLU A 103 6.15 11.97 3.16
N VAL A 104 6.97 10.93 3.24
CA VAL A 104 6.54 9.57 3.02
C VAL A 104 5.76 9.10 4.23
N VAL A 105 4.49 8.72 4.02
CA VAL A 105 3.60 8.17 5.04
C VAL A 105 3.92 6.71 5.30
N SER A 106 4.04 5.93 4.22
CA SER A 106 4.27 4.48 4.27
C SER A 106 4.78 3.96 2.92
N ARG A 107 5.40 2.78 2.92
CA ARG A 107 5.98 2.10 1.75
C ARG A 107 5.68 0.60 1.77
N TYR A 108 5.54 0.02 0.58
CA TYR A 108 5.43 -1.41 0.34
C TYR A 108 6.34 -1.81 -0.82
N PRO A 109 7.66 -1.98 -0.58
CA PRO A 109 8.66 -2.21 -1.62
C PRO A 109 8.43 -3.46 -2.44
N GLU A 110 7.87 -4.51 -1.84
CA GLU A 110 7.62 -5.79 -2.50
C GLU A 110 6.68 -5.65 -3.70
N SER A 111 5.83 -4.61 -3.68
CA SER A 111 4.94 -4.24 -4.80
C SER A 111 5.24 -2.87 -5.38
N ASP A 112 6.44 -2.35 -5.11
CA ASP A 112 6.90 -1.05 -5.57
C ASP A 112 5.88 0.10 -5.37
N LEU A 113 5.19 0.13 -4.22
CA LEU A 113 4.20 1.17 -3.89
C LEU A 113 4.64 2.03 -2.71
N ALA A 114 4.30 3.31 -2.76
CA ALA A 114 4.48 4.24 -1.65
C ALA A 114 3.32 5.24 -1.56
N MET A 115 3.06 5.69 -0.34
CA MET A 115 2.11 6.75 -0.05
C MET A 115 2.88 7.95 0.51
N VAL A 116 2.62 9.14 -0.03
CA VAL A 116 3.18 10.39 0.49
C VAL A 116 2.07 11.35 0.86
N LYS A 117 2.39 12.27 1.77
CA LYS A 117 1.51 13.33 2.25
C LYS A 117 2.07 14.67 1.83
N LEU A 118 1.28 15.44 1.09
CA LEU A 118 1.58 16.84 0.78
C LEU A 118 1.39 17.69 2.04
N LEU A 119 2.37 18.55 2.32
CA LEU A 119 2.44 19.39 3.51
C LEU A 119 2.13 20.85 3.16
N ASP A 120 1.54 21.58 4.10
CA ASP A 120 1.30 23.03 3.99
C ASP A 120 0.52 23.43 2.72
N VAL A 121 -0.44 22.59 2.32
CA VAL A 121 -1.32 22.82 1.16
C VAL A 121 -2.72 23.23 1.58
N GLU A 122 -3.35 24.06 0.75
CA GLU A 122 -4.78 24.35 0.86
C GLU A 122 -5.58 23.13 0.40
N VAL A 123 -6.57 22.75 1.21
CA VAL A 123 -7.48 21.63 0.96
C VAL A 123 -8.91 22.17 0.81
N PRO A 124 -9.80 21.49 0.06
CA PRO A 124 -9.61 20.22 -0.63
C PRO A 124 -8.76 20.35 -1.91
N LEU A 125 -7.83 19.42 -2.09
CA LEU A 125 -7.11 19.26 -3.35
C LEU A 125 -7.94 18.47 -4.37
N PRO A 126 -7.77 18.73 -5.68
CA PRO A 126 -8.36 17.91 -6.73
C PRO A 126 -7.80 16.48 -6.69
N THR A 127 -8.65 15.50 -7.04
CA THR A 127 -8.32 14.07 -7.03
C THR A 127 -8.79 13.40 -8.31
N ILE A 128 -8.15 12.29 -8.70
CA ILE A 128 -8.69 11.40 -9.74
C ILE A 128 -9.56 10.33 -9.09
N ARG A 129 -10.67 9.96 -9.74
CA ARG A 129 -11.54 8.87 -9.26
C ARG A 129 -10.83 7.53 -9.36
N LEU A 130 -11.06 6.66 -8.39
CA LEU A 130 -10.59 5.28 -8.43
C LEU A 130 -11.53 4.46 -9.33
N GLY A 131 -10.97 3.83 -10.36
CA GLY A 131 -11.69 2.89 -11.22
C GLY A 131 -11.60 1.47 -10.68
N THR A 132 -11.71 0.51 -11.60
CA THR A 132 -11.49 -0.92 -11.33
C THR A 132 -10.59 -1.49 -12.41
N SER A 133 -9.59 -2.26 -12.00
CA SER A 133 -8.68 -2.92 -12.96
C SER A 133 -9.23 -4.26 -13.43
N SER A 134 -10.20 -4.84 -12.73
CA SER A 134 -10.79 -6.13 -13.08
C SER A 134 -11.70 -6.07 -14.31
N GLU A 135 -12.27 -4.90 -14.62
CA GLU A 135 -13.23 -4.71 -15.71
C GLU A 135 -12.60 -4.15 -17.01
N ILE A 136 -11.32 -3.75 -16.98
CA ILE A 136 -10.66 -3.17 -18.16
C ILE A 136 -10.61 -4.16 -19.33
N LEU A 137 -10.60 -3.66 -20.56
CA LEU A 137 -10.60 -4.49 -21.77
C LEU A 137 -9.31 -4.32 -22.57
N ASN A 138 -8.82 -5.39 -23.20
CA ASN A 138 -7.77 -5.25 -24.21
C ASN A 138 -8.31 -4.37 -25.35
N GLY A 139 -7.51 -3.39 -25.80
CA GLY A 139 -7.90 -2.39 -26.79
C GLY A 139 -8.60 -1.17 -26.21
N GLU A 140 -8.90 -1.13 -24.91
CA GLU A 140 -9.51 0.03 -24.27
C GLU A 140 -8.55 1.23 -24.32
N PRO A 141 -9.00 2.42 -24.78
CA PRO A 141 -8.15 3.60 -24.80
C PRO A 141 -7.80 4.08 -23.39
N VAL A 142 -6.53 4.43 -23.20
CA VAL A 142 -5.98 4.91 -21.92
C VAL A 142 -5.10 6.13 -22.10
N VAL A 143 -5.00 6.93 -21.04
CA VAL A 143 -4.06 8.05 -20.91
C VAL A 143 -3.08 7.75 -19.79
N VAL A 144 -1.80 8.00 -20.07
CA VAL A 144 -0.74 8.05 -19.07
C VAL A 144 -0.41 9.50 -18.79
N ALA A 145 -0.28 9.85 -17.52
CA ALA A 145 0.19 11.15 -17.09
C ALA A 145 1.45 11.01 -16.22
N GLY A 146 2.42 11.89 -16.41
CA GLY A 146 3.61 11.90 -15.56
C GLY A 146 4.58 13.02 -15.88
N ASN A 147 5.72 13.06 -15.19
CA ASN A 147 6.75 14.09 -15.31
C ASN A 147 8.07 13.47 -15.84
N PRO A 148 8.13 13.08 -17.13
CA PRO A 148 9.30 12.42 -17.68
C PRO A 148 10.55 13.31 -17.60
N GLY A 149 11.60 12.79 -16.95
CA GLY A 149 12.86 13.51 -16.72
C GLY A 149 12.74 14.81 -15.92
N GLY A 150 11.62 15.04 -15.22
CA GLY A 150 11.42 16.21 -14.38
C GLY A 150 11.18 17.53 -15.14
N ARG A 151 10.79 17.48 -16.41
CA ARG A 151 10.70 18.65 -17.32
C ARG A 151 9.30 19.28 -17.42
N GLY A 152 8.33 18.74 -16.69
CA GLY A 152 6.93 19.17 -16.73
C GLY A 152 6.00 17.97 -16.93
N LEU A 153 4.72 18.15 -16.60
CA LEU A 153 3.72 17.12 -16.81
C LEU A 153 3.48 16.88 -18.30
N VAL A 154 3.47 15.62 -18.69
CA VAL A 154 3.24 15.13 -20.05
C VAL A 154 2.13 14.11 -20.00
N PHE A 155 1.30 14.13 -21.04
CA PHE A 155 0.19 13.21 -21.24
C PHE A 155 0.40 12.45 -22.55
N THR A 156 0.30 11.13 -22.50
CA THR A 156 0.39 10.26 -23.67
C THR A 156 -0.83 9.35 -23.71
N ALA A 157 -1.29 9.03 -24.91
CA ALA A 157 -2.46 8.18 -25.12
C ALA A 157 -2.05 6.89 -25.84
N GLY A 158 -2.77 5.82 -25.55
CA GLY A 158 -2.59 4.50 -26.15
C GLY A 158 -3.79 3.61 -25.79
N ILE A 159 -3.57 2.30 -25.77
CA ILE A 159 -4.54 1.30 -25.38
C ILE A 159 -3.99 0.37 -24.30
N VAL A 160 -4.88 -0.33 -23.60
CA VAL A 160 -4.53 -1.55 -22.87
C VAL A 160 -4.14 -2.62 -23.89
N SER A 161 -2.86 -2.99 -23.95
CA SER A 161 -2.36 -4.00 -24.88
C SER A 161 -2.66 -5.42 -24.39
N ALA A 162 -2.52 -5.65 -23.09
CA ALA A 162 -2.78 -6.92 -22.45
C ALA A 162 -3.02 -6.74 -20.95
N LYS A 163 -3.80 -7.65 -20.37
CA LYS A 163 -4.02 -7.73 -18.92
C LYS A 163 -3.26 -8.91 -18.35
N ASP A 164 -3.01 -8.82 -17.06
CA ASP A 164 -2.52 -9.93 -16.26
C ASP A 164 -1.19 -10.52 -16.76
N VAL A 165 -0.33 -9.65 -17.29
CA VAL A 165 0.99 -10.00 -17.85
C VAL A 165 2.08 -9.99 -16.80
N LEU A 166 3.15 -10.72 -17.05
CA LEU A 166 4.39 -10.63 -16.27
C LEU A 166 5.35 -9.67 -16.99
N GLU A 167 6.12 -8.91 -16.22
CA GLU A 167 7.17 -8.03 -16.77
C GLU A 167 8.29 -8.85 -17.47
N GLY A 168 8.46 -10.12 -17.10
CA GLY A 168 9.51 -11.01 -17.62
C GLY A 168 9.14 -11.77 -18.89
N GLY A 169 9.42 -11.18 -20.05
CA GLY A 169 9.63 -11.86 -21.34
C GLY A 169 8.40 -12.22 -22.18
N PRO A 170 8.56 -12.38 -23.51
CA PRO A 170 7.46 -12.75 -24.41
C PRO A 170 6.89 -14.11 -24.01
N ASN A 171 5.59 -14.31 -24.21
CA ASN A 171 4.87 -15.56 -23.96
C ASN A 171 5.57 -16.83 -24.53
N ALA A 172 6.46 -16.68 -25.52
CA ALA A 172 7.27 -17.76 -26.09
C ALA A 172 8.44 -18.25 -25.20
N MET A 173 8.99 -17.43 -24.31
CA MET A 173 10.05 -17.85 -23.36
C MET A 173 9.48 -18.49 -22.08
N ILE A 174 8.20 -18.23 -21.79
CA ILE A 174 7.44 -18.88 -20.70
C ILE A 174 7.23 -20.38 -21.00
N MET A 175 7.29 -20.80 -22.27
CA MET A 175 7.17 -22.21 -22.66
C MET A 175 8.47 -23.03 -22.51
N SER A 176 9.65 -22.41 -22.43
CA SER A 176 10.92 -23.16 -22.33
C SER A 176 11.48 -23.27 -20.92
N ASN A 177 11.08 -22.38 -19.99
CA ASN A 177 11.48 -22.42 -18.59
C ASN A 177 10.33 -21.90 -17.70
N TYR A 178 9.78 -22.77 -16.85
CA TYR A 178 8.80 -22.48 -15.79
C TYR A 178 7.35 -22.20 -16.20
N VAL A 179 6.54 -23.27 -16.07
CA VAL A 179 5.14 -23.16 -15.64
C VAL A 179 5.17 -22.78 -14.16
N ASN A 180 4.51 -21.69 -13.77
CA ASN A 180 4.14 -21.27 -12.40
C ASN A 180 4.71 -19.96 -11.84
N ASP A 181 5.52 -19.16 -12.54
CA ASP A 181 5.90 -17.84 -12.01
C ASP A 181 4.69 -16.87 -11.97
N ARG A 182 4.15 -16.59 -10.79
CA ARG A 182 3.12 -15.56 -10.57
C ARG A 182 3.74 -14.28 -10.00
N ARG A 183 4.76 -13.73 -10.68
CA ARG A 183 5.16 -12.33 -10.47
C ARG A 183 3.91 -11.43 -10.57
N GLU A 184 4.00 -10.28 -9.92
CA GLU A 184 2.97 -9.26 -9.87
C GLU A 184 2.33 -9.04 -11.24
N ARG A 185 1.15 -9.60 -11.48
CA ARG A 185 0.45 -9.42 -12.76
C ARG A 185 0.20 -7.93 -13.01
N LEU A 186 0.63 -7.41 -14.16
CA LEU A 186 0.55 -6.01 -14.53
C LEU A 186 -0.46 -5.79 -15.67
N ILE A 187 -0.84 -4.54 -15.86
CA ILE A 187 -1.53 -4.08 -17.06
C ILE A 187 -0.44 -3.65 -18.05
N GLN A 188 -0.44 -4.22 -19.25
CA GLN A 188 0.40 -3.75 -20.35
C GLN A 188 -0.34 -2.68 -21.14
N PHE A 189 0.37 -1.63 -21.53
CA PHE A 189 -0.14 -0.57 -22.40
C PHE A 189 0.92 -0.12 -23.40
N ASP A 190 0.49 0.54 -24.48
CA ASP A 190 1.37 0.99 -25.57
C ASP A 190 1.54 2.52 -25.67
N ALA A 191 0.86 3.28 -24.80
CA ALA A 191 1.06 4.72 -24.66
C ALA A 191 2.55 5.02 -24.37
N ALA A 192 3.10 6.03 -25.04
CA ALA A 192 4.51 6.38 -24.89
C ALA A 192 4.85 6.63 -23.41
N SER A 193 5.81 5.88 -22.88
CA SER A 193 6.22 5.97 -21.48
C SER A 193 7.74 5.95 -21.31
N ASN A 194 8.24 6.79 -20.42
CA ASN A 194 9.66 6.99 -20.17
C ASN A 194 9.95 7.12 -18.67
N LYS A 195 11.23 7.10 -18.29
CA LYS A 195 11.67 7.44 -16.93
C LYS A 195 11.07 8.78 -16.50
N GLY A 196 10.37 8.76 -15.37
CA GLY A 196 9.63 9.89 -14.80
C GLY A 196 8.10 9.77 -14.88
N ASN A 197 7.56 8.90 -15.73
CA ASN A 197 6.13 8.52 -15.66
C ASN A 197 5.81 7.56 -14.51
N SER A 198 6.82 6.82 -14.02
CA SER A 198 6.68 5.91 -12.88
C SER A 198 6.05 6.63 -11.68
N GLY A 199 5.05 5.97 -11.08
CA GLY A 199 4.20 6.47 -9.99
C GLY A 199 3.00 7.31 -10.45
N GLY A 200 2.95 7.68 -11.73
CA GLY A 200 1.81 8.40 -12.34
C GLY A 200 0.64 7.48 -12.67
N PRO A 201 -0.54 8.05 -12.97
CA PRO A 201 -1.74 7.26 -13.22
C PRO A 201 -1.81 6.75 -14.66
N LEU A 202 -2.30 5.52 -14.81
CA LEU A 202 -2.91 5.01 -16.03
C LEU A 202 -4.44 5.17 -15.90
N VAL A 203 -5.06 5.92 -16.81
CA VAL A 203 -6.46 6.38 -16.68
C VAL A 203 -7.28 5.94 -17.89
N ASN A 204 -8.49 5.44 -17.66
CA ASN A 204 -9.44 5.12 -18.72
C ASN A 204 -10.17 6.36 -19.27
N MET A 205 -11.03 6.18 -20.28
CA MET A 205 -11.78 7.30 -20.88
C MET A 205 -12.89 7.87 -19.98
N ASP A 206 -13.23 7.20 -18.87
CA ASP A 206 -14.12 7.70 -17.83
C ASP A 206 -13.38 8.59 -16.80
N SER A 207 -12.09 8.87 -17.02
CA SER A 207 -11.25 9.65 -16.09
C SER A 207 -11.09 8.97 -14.73
N GLU A 208 -10.99 7.64 -14.72
CA GLU A 208 -10.76 6.82 -13.55
C GLU A 208 -9.39 6.15 -13.62
N ILE A 209 -8.65 6.14 -12.51
CA ILE A 209 -7.37 5.42 -12.44
C ILE A 209 -7.65 3.92 -12.53
N VAL A 210 -7.01 3.25 -13.48
CA VAL A 210 -7.04 1.79 -13.64
C VAL A 210 -5.70 1.13 -13.30
N GLY A 211 -4.62 1.90 -13.20
CA GLY A 211 -3.34 1.43 -12.68
C GLY A 211 -2.34 2.53 -12.33
N ILE A 212 -1.25 2.14 -11.68
CA ILE A 212 -0.10 3.00 -11.36
C ILE A 212 1.07 2.59 -12.25
N VAL A 213 1.51 3.49 -13.12
CA VAL A 213 2.61 3.22 -14.07
C VAL A 213 3.88 2.91 -13.29
N SER A 214 4.55 1.79 -13.58
CA SER A 214 5.71 1.32 -12.81
C SER A 214 6.96 1.20 -13.67
N ALA A 215 6.91 0.33 -14.67
CA ALA A 215 8.09 -0.12 -15.41
C ALA A 215 7.91 0.03 -16.92
N VAL A 216 9.04 0.12 -17.61
CA VAL A 216 9.20 0.00 -19.06
C VAL A 216 10.38 -0.95 -19.30
N ILE A 217 10.30 -1.80 -20.31
CA ILE A 217 11.44 -2.64 -20.69
C ILE A 217 12.43 -1.79 -21.48
N GLU A 218 13.63 -1.59 -20.95
CA GLU A 218 14.67 -0.83 -21.65
C GLU A 218 15.02 -1.49 -22.99
N GLY A 219 14.99 -0.70 -24.07
CA GLY A 219 15.27 -1.17 -25.44
C GLY A 219 14.05 -1.62 -26.23
N GLU A 220 12.89 -1.82 -25.58
CA GLU A 220 11.62 -2.06 -26.26
C GLU A 220 10.80 -0.77 -26.34
N GLN A 221 10.09 -0.58 -27.45
CA GLN A 221 9.23 0.59 -27.65
C GLN A 221 7.77 0.18 -27.45
N ASN A 222 6.97 1.08 -26.88
CA ASN A 222 5.52 0.93 -26.70
C ASN A 222 5.13 -0.31 -25.86
N ILE A 223 5.96 -0.65 -24.87
CA ILE A 223 5.69 -1.71 -23.90
C ILE A 223 5.88 -1.11 -22.50
N GLY A 224 4.77 -0.59 -21.95
CA GLY A 224 4.69 -0.05 -20.60
C GLY A 224 3.88 -0.96 -19.68
N PHE A 225 4.19 -0.93 -18.38
CA PHE A 225 3.49 -1.71 -17.38
C PHE A 225 2.95 -0.84 -16.24
N ALA A 226 1.75 -1.17 -15.77
CA ALA A 226 1.12 -0.54 -14.63
C ALA A 226 0.65 -1.57 -13.58
N ILE A 227 0.83 -1.23 -12.31
CA ILE A 227 0.26 -1.98 -11.17
C ILE A 227 -1.26 -1.79 -11.20
N PRO A 228 -2.07 -2.87 -11.25
CA PRO A 228 -3.53 -2.77 -11.28
C PRO A 228 -4.09 -1.99 -10.08
N ILE A 229 -5.02 -1.07 -10.30
CA ILE A 229 -5.53 -0.17 -9.23
C ILE A 229 -6.17 -0.94 -8.07
N ASP A 230 -6.87 -2.05 -8.34
CA ASP A 230 -7.51 -2.85 -7.28
C ASP A 230 -6.46 -3.45 -6.34
N ARG A 231 -5.30 -3.84 -6.89
CA ARG A 231 -4.16 -4.31 -6.08
C ARG A 231 -3.57 -3.15 -5.29
N ALA A 232 -3.34 -2.02 -5.95
CA ALA A 232 -2.73 -0.86 -5.32
C ALA A 232 -3.56 -0.34 -4.14
N ILE A 233 -4.89 -0.30 -4.26
CA ILE A 233 -5.81 0.08 -3.17
C ILE A 233 -5.71 -0.90 -1.99
N ARG A 234 -5.78 -2.21 -2.23
CA ARG A 234 -5.67 -3.21 -1.14
C ARG A 234 -4.34 -3.11 -0.40
N ILE A 235 -3.25 -2.84 -1.12
CA ILE A 235 -1.93 -2.64 -0.51
C ILE A 235 -1.89 -1.32 0.25
N ALA A 236 -2.43 -0.23 -0.32
CA ALA A 236 -2.48 1.08 0.32
C ALA A 236 -3.26 1.07 1.64
N GLN A 237 -4.37 0.34 1.73
CA GLN A 237 -5.14 0.15 2.98
C GLN A 237 -4.28 -0.49 4.08
N ARG A 238 -3.55 -1.56 3.74
CA ARG A 238 -2.61 -2.23 4.66
C ARG A 238 -1.49 -1.28 5.08
N MET A 239 -0.91 -0.55 4.14
CA MET A 239 0.23 0.36 4.40
C MET A 239 -0.02 1.39 5.52
N ILE A 240 -1.28 1.76 5.75
CA ILE A 240 -1.68 2.82 6.71
C ILE A 240 -2.63 2.28 7.80
N GLU A 241 -2.60 0.97 8.05
CA GLU A 241 -3.45 0.34 9.05
C GLU A 241 -3.10 0.90 10.46
N PRO A 242 -4.08 1.44 11.20
CA PRO A 242 -3.82 2.29 12.35
C PRO A 242 -3.26 1.54 13.56
N GLU A 243 -3.60 0.25 13.66
CA GLU A 243 -3.15 -0.63 14.74
C GLU A 243 -1.63 -0.70 14.79
N TRP A 244 -1.00 -0.63 13.62
CA TRP A 244 0.44 -0.73 13.46
C TRP A 244 1.14 0.56 13.81
N THR A 245 0.48 1.71 13.67
CA THR A 245 1.17 2.98 13.90
C THR A 245 0.86 3.56 15.26
N TYR A 246 -0.42 3.70 15.57
CA TYR A 246 -0.84 4.56 16.67
C TYR A 246 -1.12 3.78 17.94
N GLU A 247 -0.89 2.46 17.92
CA GLU A 247 -1.36 1.55 18.96
C GLU A 247 -2.86 1.74 19.19
N LYS A 248 -3.61 2.06 18.12
CA LYS A 248 -5.03 2.39 18.18
C LYS A 248 -5.81 1.47 17.25
N ASN A 249 -6.87 0.87 17.76
CA ASN A 249 -7.71 -0.07 17.05
C ASN A 249 -9.17 0.42 17.11
N THR A 250 -9.82 0.50 15.96
CA THR A 250 -11.23 0.87 15.84
C THR A 250 -12.15 -0.32 16.14
N ARG A 251 -11.68 -1.56 15.99
CA ARG A 251 -12.46 -2.80 16.05
C ARG A 251 -13.52 -2.89 14.94
N ILE A 252 -13.40 -2.06 13.91
CA ILE A 252 -14.31 -2.03 12.75
C ILE A 252 -13.52 -2.48 11.54
N ASP A 253 -13.90 -3.62 10.99
CA ASP A 253 -13.35 -4.12 9.75
C ASP A 253 -14.23 -3.64 8.59
N ILE A 254 -13.61 -3.01 7.61
CA ILE A 254 -14.28 -2.57 6.38
C ILE A 254 -14.00 -3.57 5.28
N GLU A 255 -15.02 -3.88 4.46
CA GLU A 255 -14.87 -4.71 3.27
C GLU A 255 -13.86 -4.04 2.30
N PRO A 256 -12.64 -4.61 2.14
CA PRO A 256 -11.53 -3.90 1.50
C PRO A 256 -11.80 -3.58 0.02
N SER A 257 -12.56 -4.43 -0.67
CA SER A 257 -12.82 -4.29 -2.11
C SER A 257 -14.12 -3.53 -2.43
N SER A 258 -14.82 -3.03 -1.41
CA SER A 258 -16.07 -2.29 -1.62
C SER A 258 -15.80 -0.87 -2.13
N LYS A 259 -16.61 -0.40 -3.09
CA LYS A 259 -16.60 0.99 -3.59
C LYS A 259 -17.02 2.02 -2.52
N GLN A 260 -17.52 1.57 -1.37
CA GLN A 260 -17.89 2.37 -0.19
C GLN A 260 -17.29 1.70 1.07
N ALA A 261 -17.06 2.45 2.15
CA ALA A 261 -16.67 1.86 3.42
C ALA A 261 -17.84 1.11 4.09
N VAL A 262 -18.01 -0.18 3.73
CA VAL A 262 -19.03 -1.07 4.29
C VAL A 262 -18.42 -1.85 5.44
N VAL A 263 -19.06 -1.82 6.60
CA VAL A 263 -18.65 -2.61 7.76
C VAL A 263 -18.86 -4.08 7.47
N GLN A 264 -17.77 -4.84 7.44
CA GLN A 264 -17.78 -6.29 7.28
C GLN A 264 -17.98 -6.97 8.65
N SER A 265 -17.26 -6.49 9.65
CA SER A 265 -17.22 -7.08 10.99
C SER A 265 -16.97 -6.01 12.05
N VAL A 266 -17.48 -6.23 13.25
CA VAL A 266 -17.14 -5.43 14.44
C VAL A 266 -16.65 -6.39 15.51
N LEU A 267 -15.39 -6.22 15.92
CA LEU A 267 -14.78 -7.06 16.95
C LEU A 267 -15.17 -6.58 18.35
N PRO A 268 -15.31 -7.48 19.35
CA PRO A 268 -15.81 -7.09 20.68
C PRO A 268 -14.98 -6.01 21.37
N GLN A 269 -15.57 -5.05 22.07
CA GLN A 269 -14.76 -4.04 22.78
C GLN A 269 -14.16 -4.62 24.09
N VAL A 270 -12.82 -4.56 24.25
CA VAL A 270 -12.12 -5.23 25.37
C VAL A 270 -12.12 -4.37 26.64
N SER A 271 -12.06 -3.04 26.51
CA SER A 271 -11.93 -2.10 27.63
C SER A 271 -13.19 -1.27 27.92
N VAL A 272 -14.20 -1.37 27.06
CA VAL A 272 -15.50 -0.73 27.22
C VAL A 272 -16.48 -1.89 27.25
N SER A 273 -17.22 -2.07 28.34
CA SER A 273 -18.30 -3.06 28.32
C SER A 273 -19.21 -2.69 27.15
N GLU A 274 -19.40 -3.57 26.17
CA GLU A 274 -20.30 -3.35 25.03
C GLU A 274 -21.72 -2.92 25.50
N ASN A 275 -22.06 -3.25 26.74
CA ASN A 275 -23.29 -2.86 27.43
C ASN A 275 -23.36 -1.38 27.86
N SER A 276 -22.32 -0.56 27.63
CA SER A 276 -22.30 0.87 28.01
C SER A 276 -22.64 1.83 26.86
N LEU A 277 -22.63 1.35 25.61
CA LEU A 277 -23.13 2.09 24.47
C LEU A 277 -24.61 1.73 24.25
N PRO A 278 -25.53 2.70 24.13
CA PRO A 278 -26.91 2.42 23.71
C PRO A 278 -26.92 1.63 22.39
N ASP A 279 -27.86 0.69 22.19
CA ASP A 279 -27.91 -0.13 20.96
C ASP A 279 -27.96 0.71 19.68
N ALA A 280 -28.56 1.90 19.73
CA ALA A 280 -28.60 2.87 18.64
C ALA A 280 -27.22 3.47 18.28
N ALA A 281 -26.24 3.41 19.20
CA ALA A 281 -24.87 3.90 19.02
C ALA A 281 -23.88 2.78 18.66
N LYS A 282 -24.34 1.52 18.53
CA LYS A 282 -23.49 0.40 18.10
C LYS A 282 -23.40 0.37 16.58
N ILE A 283 -22.19 0.24 16.06
CA ILE A 283 -21.94 -0.05 14.64
C ILE A 283 -22.23 -1.53 14.39
N GLN A 284 -22.77 -1.85 13.22
CA GLN A 284 -23.23 -3.18 12.87
C GLN A 284 -22.65 -3.60 11.50
N PRO A 285 -22.40 -4.90 11.27
CA PRO A 285 -22.12 -5.41 9.93
C PRO A 285 -23.20 -4.95 8.92
N GLY A 286 -22.76 -4.50 7.75
CA GLY A 286 -23.60 -3.94 6.70
C GLY A 286 -23.81 -2.42 6.76
N ASP A 287 -23.44 -1.76 7.86
CA ASP A 287 -23.43 -0.30 7.95
C ASP A 287 -22.48 0.30 6.90
N LYS A 288 -22.90 1.42 6.28
CA LYS A 288 -22.03 2.20 5.40
C LYS A 288 -21.51 3.42 6.15
N ILE A 289 -20.21 3.49 6.39
CA ILE A 289 -19.59 4.71 6.93
C ILE A 289 -19.52 5.73 5.80
N ILE A 290 -20.22 6.86 5.97
CA ILE A 290 -20.36 7.90 4.95
C ILE A 290 -19.62 9.19 5.33
N ALA A 291 -19.27 9.38 6.61
CA ALA A 291 -18.38 10.46 7.02
C ALA A 291 -17.60 10.13 8.31
N MET A 292 -16.43 10.76 8.48
CA MET A 292 -15.62 10.76 9.70
C MET A 292 -15.18 12.19 10.00
N PHE A 293 -15.52 12.72 11.18
CA PHE A 293 -15.28 14.13 11.55
C PHE A 293 -15.75 15.11 10.47
N ASP A 294 -16.98 14.90 9.99
CA ASP A 294 -17.61 15.63 8.88
C ASP A 294 -16.88 15.54 7.52
N GLN A 295 -15.77 14.80 7.41
CA GLN A 295 -15.13 14.49 6.13
C GLN A 295 -15.87 13.35 5.45
N PRO A 296 -16.26 13.48 4.17
CA PRO A 296 -16.88 12.41 3.41
C PRO A 296 -15.99 11.16 3.37
N VAL A 297 -16.59 10.00 3.59
CA VAL A 297 -15.98 8.70 3.34
C VAL A 297 -16.67 8.15 2.10
N SER A 298 -15.98 8.18 0.95
CA SER A 298 -16.54 7.78 -0.34
C SER A 298 -16.00 6.43 -0.82
N SER A 299 -14.99 5.88 -0.15
CA SER A 299 -14.38 4.60 -0.50
C SER A 299 -13.89 3.87 0.75
N SER A 300 -13.61 2.57 0.62
CA SER A 300 -12.92 1.81 1.66
C SER A 300 -11.52 2.37 1.93
N LEU A 301 -10.83 2.96 0.95
CA LEU A 301 -9.53 3.60 1.14
C LEU A 301 -9.64 4.91 1.95
N ASP A 302 -10.68 5.71 1.73
CA ASP A 302 -10.92 6.95 2.48
C ASP A 302 -11.03 6.68 3.98
N TRP A 303 -11.68 5.58 4.37
CA TRP A 303 -11.73 5.14 5.77
C TRP A 303 -10.34 5.09 6.38
N TYR A 304 -9.40 4.37 5.77
CA TYR A 304 -8.04 4.23 6.28
C TYR A 304 -7.23 5.54 6.21
N LEU A 305 -7.39 6.35 5.16
CA LEU A 305 -6.70 7.65 5.03
C LEU A 305 -7.19 8.67 6.07
N LEU A 306 -8.48 8.66 6.40
CA LEU A 306 -9.04 9.50 7.44
C LEU A 306 -8.63 9.00 8.83
N LEU A 307 -8.57 7.68 9.06
CA LEU A 307 -7.98 7.14 10.29
C LEU A 307 -6.53 7.60 10.47
N GLU A 308 -5.71 7.53 9.42
CA GLU A 308 -4.33 8.04 9.43
C GLU A 308 -4.26 9.52 9.81
N THR A 309 -5.20 10.34 9.33
CA THR A 309 -5.24 11.78 9.64
C THR A 309 -5.70 12.06 11.08
N TYR A 310 -6.76 11.39 11.54
CA TYR A 310 -7.51 11.82 12.72
C TYR A 310 -7.23 11.01 13.98
N LEU A 311 -6.88 9.73 13.88
CA LEU A 311 -6.58 8.91 15.07
C LEU A 311 -5.45 9.45 15.97
N PRO A 312 -4.37 10.09 15.45
CA PRO A 312 -3.30 10.59 16.30
C PRO A 312 -3.78 11.61 17.34
N LYS A 313 -4.86 12.33 17.05
CA LYS A 313 -5.35 13.47 17.83
C LYS A 313 -6.64 13.19 18.60
N ASN A 314 -7.22 12.00 18.42
CA ASN A 314 -8.54 11.67 18.95
C ASN A 314 -8.56 10.28 19.58
N ASP A 315 -9.29 10.14 20.69
CA ASP A 315 -9.51 8.85 21.37
C ASP A 315 -10.92 8.29 21.12
N ARG A 316 -11.70 8.99 20.29
CA ARG A 316 -13.01 8.59 19.79
C ARG A 316 -13.15 9.02 18.33
N LEU A 317 -13.98 8.33 17.55
CA LEU A 317 -14.31 8.66 16.17
C LEU A 317 -15.73 9.22 16.09
N ASN A 318 -15.88 10.42 15.52
CA ASN A 318 -17.19 10.92 15.14
C ASN A 318 -17.55 10.41 13.73
N LEU A 319 -18.51 9.50 13.64
CA LEU A 319 -18.90 8.83 12.41
C LEU A 319 -20.33 9.20 12.03
N SER A 320 -20.55 9.39 10.73
CA SER A 320 -21.89 9.33 10.15
C SER A 320 -22.04 8.03 9.39
N VAL A 321 -23.13 7.32 9.66
CA VAL A 321 -23.40 5.98 9.12
C VAL A 321 -24.74 5.99 8.40
N ASP A 322 -24.79 5.39 7.22
CA ASP A 322 -26.04 5.01 6.55
C ASP A 322 -26.35 3.55 6.88
N ARG A 323 -27.40 3.35 7.68
CA ARG A 323 -27.95 2.05 8.04
C ARG A 323 -29.29 1.89 7.34
N GLN A 324 -29.31 1.09 6.27
CA GLN A 324 -30.52 0.77 5.51
C GLN A 324 -31.31 2.02 5.04
N GLY A 325 -30.61 3.12 4.74
CA GLY A 325 -31.19 4.39 4.30
C GLY A 325 -31.36 5.44 5.42
N GLU A 326 -31.22 5.05 6.69
CA GLU A 326 -31.25 5.97 7.84
C GLU A 326 -29.85 6.50 8.15
N LYS A 327 -29.71 7.83 8.28
CA LYS A 327 -28.45 8.47 8.66
C LYS A 327 -28.34 8.57 10.18
N LEU A 328 -27.36 7.89 10.75
CA LEU A 328 -27.04 7.88 12.17
C LEU A 328 -25.72 8.62 12.43
N LYS A 329 -25.64 9.34 13.55
CA LYS A 329 -24.37 9.89 14.07
C LYS A 329 -23.92 9.03 15.25
N ILE A 330 -22.71 8.49 15.14
CA ILE A 330 -22.13 7.57 16.13
C ILE A 330 -20.82 8.16 16.63
N ASP A 331 -20.67 8.17 17.95
CA ASP A 331 -19.41 8.51 18.62
C ASP A 331 -18.78 7.23 19.15
N TRP A 332 -17.73 6.77 18.46
CA TRP A 332 -17.18 5.43 18.60
C TRP A 332 -15.83 5.44 19.35
N PRO A 333 -15.68 4.72 20.47
CA PRO A 333 -14.43 4.70 21.23
C PRO A 333 -13.30 4.00 20.45
N ILE A 334 -12.09 4.56 20.53
CA ILE A 334 -10.88 3.92 20.02
C ILE A 334 -10.22 3.15 21.16
N GLN A 335 -9.75 1.93 20.87
CA GLN A 335 -9.04 1.10 21.84
C GLN A 335 -7.55 1.12 21.62
N LYS A 336 -6.79 0.82 22.67
CA LYS A 336 -5.37 0.55 22.52
C LYS A 336 -5.20 -0.81 21.81
N SER A 337 -4.44 -0.83 20.71
CA SER A 337 -4.02 -2.08 20.07
C SER A 337 -3.15 -2.86 21.06
N GLN A 338 -3.50 -4.12 21.31
CA GLN A 338 -2.74 -4.99 22.18
C GLN A 338 -1.58 -5.61 21.39
N ALA A 339 -0.38 -5.53 21.95
CA ALA A 339 0.75 -6.30 21.43
C ALA A 339 0.49 -7.78 21.68
N LEU A 340 0.87 -8.64 20.74
CA LEU A 340 0.85 -10.08 20.99
C LEU A 340 1.82 -10.39 22.12
N GLU A 341 1.29 -11.08 23.13
CA GLU A 341 2.05 -11.46 24.32
C GLU A 341 3.14 -12.46 23.95
N SER A 342 4.30 -12.24 24.52
CA SER A 342 5.42 -13.19 24.52
C SER A 342 5.47 -13.85 25.89
N VAL A 343 5.75 -15.15 25.91
CA VAL A 343 5.96 -15.86 27.17
C VAL A 343 7.36 -15.59 27.72
N GLN A 344 7.48 -15.63 29.05
CA GLN A 344 8.77 -15.62 29.74
C GLN A 344 9.10 -17.06 30.14
N ALA A 345 10.34 -17.49 29.91
CA ALA A 345 10.82 -18.78 30.36
C ALA A 345 12.23 -18.64 30.94
N GLU A 346 12.43 -19.21 32.13
CA GLU A 346 13.73 -19.18 32.82
C GLU A 346 14.78 -20.04 32.10
N THR A 347 14.34 -21.12 31.44
CA THR A 347 15.20 -22.04 30.71
C THR A 347 14.67 -22.28 29.30
N THR A 348 15.55 -22.16 28.31
CA THR A 348 15.25 -22.47 26.92
C THR A 348 16.39 -23.25 26.29
N LYS A 349 16.11 -24.05 25.26
CA LYS A 349 17.10 -24.69 24.40
C LYS A 349 17.04 -24.09 22.99
N PRO A 350 18.16 -24.01 22.25
CA PRO A 350 18.14 -23.57 20.86
C PRO A 350 17.24 -24.44 19.96
N GLY A 351 16.66 -23.81 18.94
CA GLY A 351 15.94 -24.48 17.86
C GLY A 351 14.43 -24.57 18.00
N LEU A 352 13.79 -25.18 17.01
CA LEU A 352 12.36 -25.52 16.96
C LEU A 352 12.20 -27.03 16.91
N ARG A 353 11.14 -27.56 17.53
CA ARG A 353 10.73 -28.95 17.29
C ARG A 353 10.20 -29.06 15.87
N TYR A 354 10.55 -30.12 15.16
CA TYR A 354 9.98 -30.42 13.85
C TYR A 354 9.38 -31.83 13.83
N GLU A 355 8.33 -31.98 13.03
CA GLU A 355 7.69 -33.25 12.70
C GLU A 355 7.62 -33.33 11.16
N PHE A 356 8.17 -34.40 10.60
CA PHE A 356 8.26 -34.64 9.16
C PHE A 356 7.24 -35.71 8.77
N TYR A 357 6.50 -35.45 7.70
CA TYR A 357 5.42 -36.29 7.19
C TYR A 357 5.66 -36.59 5.72
N GLU A 358 5.36 -37.82 5.32
CA GLU A 358 5.41 -38.22 3.91
C GLU A 358 3.99 -38.37 3.37
N GLY A 359 3.76 -37.83 2.18
CA GLY A 359 2.43 -37.89 1.57
C GLY A 359 2.32 -36.96 0.36
N LYS A 360 1.36 -37.21 -0.50
CA LYS A 360 1.06 -36.30 -1.61
C LYS A 360 0.11 -35.23 -1.10
N PHE A 361 0.52 -33.97 -1.18
CA PHE A 361 -0.24 -32.84 -0.69
C PHE A 361 -0.39 -31.80 -1.81
N ASN A 362 -1.57 -31.22 -1.92
CA ASN A 362 -1.87 -30.10 -2.81
C ASN A 362 -2.49 -28.90 -2.06
N GLN A 363 -2.63 -29.07 -0.75
CA GLN A 363 -3.11 -28.12 0.25
C GLN A 363 -2.59 -28.59 1.61
N MET A 364 -2.62 -27.71 2.60
CA MET A 364 -2.12 -28.00 3.94
C MET A 364 -2.87 -29.18 4.54
N PRO A 365 -2.17 -30.27 4.92
CA PRO A 365 -2.84 -31.42 5.52
C PRO A 365 -3.34 -31.08 6.93
N ASP A 366 -4.35 -31.82 7.39
CA ASP A 366 -4.69 -31.86 8.80
C ASP A 366 -3.67 -32.73 9.54
N PHE A 367 -2.65 -32.09 10.13
CA PHE A 367 -1.60 -32.77 10.88
C PHE A 367 -2.10 -33.58 12.08
N GLN A 368 -3.33 -33.35 12.56
CA GLN A 368 -3.92 -34.18 13.64
C GLN A 368 -4.31 -35.58 13.15
N THR A 369 -4.48 -35.74 11.83
CA THR A 369 -4.87 -37.01 11.20
C THR A 369 -3.68 -37.82 10.69
N LEU A 370 -2.46 -37.27 10.79
CA LEU A 370 -1.23 -37.87 10.25
C LEU A 370 -0.29 -38.30 11.37
N GLU A 371 0.43 -39.39 11.14
CA GLU A 371 1.54 -39.80 12.00
C GLU A 371 2.87 -39.29 11.42
N PRO A 372 3.71 -38.59 12.20
CA PRO A 372 5.01 -38.16 11.71
C PRO A 372 5.94 -39.36 11.55
N VAL A 373 6.60 -39.45 10.38
CA VAL A 373 7.60 -40.51 10.15
C VAL A 373 8.91 -40.26 10.90
N ARG A 374 9.14 -38.99 11.29
CA ARG A 374 10.32 -38.55 12.03
C ARG A 374 10.04 -37.21 12.71
N GLY A 375 10.72 -36.95 13.81
CA GLY A 375 10.78 -35.63 14.41
C GLY A 375 12.10 -35.39 15.13
N GLY A 376 12.31 -34.15 15.57
CA GLY A 376 13.52 -33.75 16.27
C GLY A 376 13.52 -32.27 16.62
N VAL A 377 14.71 -31.71 16.84
CA VAL A 377 14.93 -30.27 17.03
C VAL A 377 15.90 -29.77 15.97
N THR A 378 15.62 -28.61 15.39
CA THR A 378 16.49 -27.95 14.39
C THR A 378 16.73 -26.49 14.76
N GLU A 379 17.95 -25.99 14.55
CA GLU A 379 18.30 -24.58 14.72
C GLU A 379 18.05 -23.74 13.47
N LYS A 380 17.58 -24.37 12.38
CA LYS A 380 17.29 -23.72 11.11
C LYS A 380 15.97 -24.22 10.54
N LEU A 381 15.19 -23.31 9.97
CA LEU A 381 14.08 -23.63 9.08
C LEU A 381 14.64 -24.00 7.69
N ASP A 382 15.33 -25.13 7.62
CA ASP A 382 15.92 -25.64 6.36
C ASP A 382 15.17 -26.89 5.90
N VAL A 383 14.20 -26.69 5.01
CA VAL A 383 13.39 -27.78 4.46
C VAL A 383 14.20 -28.69 3.53
N SER A 384 15.33 -28.22 2.98
CA SER A 384 16.18 -29.03 2.11
C SER A 384 17.02 -30.02 2.89
N GLU A 385 17.55 -29.59 4.03
CA GLU A 385 18.23 -30.48 4.98
C GLU A 385 17.25 -31.53 5.53
N LEU A 386 16.08 -31.06 6.00
CA LEU A 386 15.09 -31.93 6.63
C LEU A 386 14.45 -32.90 5.64
N SER A 387 14.31 -32.57 4.36
CA SER A 387 13.76 -33.50 3.38
C SER A 387 14.73 -34.61 2.94
N MET A 388 16.01 -34.58 3.37
CA MET A 388 17.04 -35.59 3.08
C MET A 388 17.11 -35.98 1.58
N GLY A 389 17.07 -34.98 0.69
CA GLY A 389 17.14 -35.20 -0.75
C GLY A 389 15.80 -35.49 -1.43
N ARG A 390 14.69 -35.59 -0.67
CA ARG A 390 13.34 -35.58 -1.25
C ARG A 390 13.04 -34.19 -1.79
N ASN A 391 12.50 -34.14 -3.01
CA ASN A 391 12.08 -32.89 -3.63
C ASN A 391 10.61 -32.58 -3.37
N ASP A 392 9.76 -33.60 -3.39
CA ASP A 392 8.30 -33.44 -3.40
C ASP A 392 7.60 -34.44 -2.48
N ASN A 393 6.31 -34.24 -2.24
CA ASN A 393 5.45 -35.15 -1.48
C ASN A 393 5.89 -35.33 -0.02
N PHE A 394 6.03 -34.20 0.67
CA PHE A 394 6.26 -34.17 2.11
C PHE A 394 5.61 -32.95 2.76
N ALA A 395 5.42 -33.03 4.07
CA ALA A 395 5.04 -31.89 4.89
C ALA A 395 5.90 -31.82 6.15
N ILE A 396 6.10 -30.62 6.68
CA ILE A 396 6.84 -30.39 7.91
C ILE A 396 6.06 -29.45 8.80
N ARG A 397 5.90 -29.83 10.07
CA ARG A 397 5.37 -28.96 11.12
C ARG A 397 6.48 -28.59 12.08
N PHE A 398 6.74 -27.30 12.20
CA PHE A 398 7.66 -26.72 13.17
C PHE A 398 6.88 -26.11 14.33
N SER A 399 7.37 -26.28 15.56
CA SER A 399 6.80 -25.65 16.75
C SER A 399 7.89 -25.21 17.73
N GLY A 400 7.65 -24.09 18.41
CA GLY A 400 8.57 -23.55 19.39
C GLY A 400 8.35 -22.06 19.56
N HIS A 401 9.43 -21.32 19.76
CA HIS A 401 9.37 -19.90 20.05
C HIS A 401 10.42 -19.12 19.26
N VAL A 402 10.10 -17.86 18.97
CA VAL A 402 11.05 -16.87 18.42
C VAL A 402 11.36 -15.85 19.50
N ALA A 403 12.64 -15.63 19.77
CA ALA A 403 13.08 -14.59 20.69
C ALA A 403 12.83 -13.20 20.06
N ILE A 404 12.04 -12.40 20.78
CA ILE A 404 11.73 -11.00 20.50
C ILE A 404 12.59 -10.14 21.42
N PRO A 405 13.60 -9.42 20.90
CA PRO A 405 14.59 -8.75 21.75
C PRO A 405 14.03 -7.52 22.49
N ASN A 406 13.08 -6.81 21.89
CA ASN A 406 12.49 -5.59 22.43
C ASN A 406 11.00 -5.52 22.08
N ASP A 407 10.23 -4.82 22.91
CA ASP A 407 8.87 -4.41 22.55
C ASP A 407 8.92 -3.55 21.28
N GLY A 408 7.97 -3.73 20.38
CA GLY A 408 7.89 -2.87 19.20
C GLY A 408 7.11 -3.47 18.04
N LEU A 409 7.16 -2.78 16.91
CA LEU A 409 6.62 -3.27 15.65
C LEU A 409 7.62 -4.21 15.00
N TYR A 410 7.11 -5.34 14.54
CA TYR A 410 7.84 -6.32 13.79
C TYR A 410 7.14 -6.59 12.47
N ARG A 411 7.92 -6.69 11.40
CA ARG A 411 7.49 -7.29 10.15
C ARG A 411 7.67 -8.80 10.27
N VAL A 412 6.59 -9.54 10.06
CA VAL A 412 6.59 -11.00 10.03
C VAL A 412 6.27 -11.44 8.61
N VAL A 413 7.20 -12.14 7.95
CA VAL A 413 7.06 -12.61 6.57
C VAL A 413 7.29 -14.12 6.53
N VAL A 414 6.48 -14.83 5.77
CA VAL A 414 6.71 -16.21 5.37
C VAL A 414 6.91 -16.24 3.86
N VAL A 415 7.96 -16.92 3.40
CA VAL A 415 8.20 -17.20 2.00
C VAL A 415 8.16 -18.70 1.84
N SER A 416 7.24 -19.24 1.04
CA SER A 416 7.18 -20.69 0.78
C SER A 416 6.97 -21.01 -0.69
N ASP A 417 7.63 -22.06 -1.16
CA ASP A 417 7.32 -22.78 -2.39
C ASP A 417 6.38 -23.92 -2.04
N ASP A 418 5.22 -23.95 -2.68
CA ASP A 418 3.95 -24.51 -2.19
C ASP A 418 3.52 -23.96 -0.82
N GLY A 419 2.61 -24.66 -0.14
CA GLY A 419 1.81 -24.07 0.92
C GLY A 419 2.53 -23.94 2.25
N SER A 420 2.27 -22.84 2.96
CA SER A 420 2.64 -22.66 4.37
C SER A 420 1.57 -21.95 5.19
N ARG A 421 1.55 -22.23 6.50
CA ARG A 421 0.77 -21.47 7.49
C ARG A 421 1.65 -21.13 8.67
N LEU A 422 1.57 -19.90 9.14
CA LEU A 422 2.21 -19.46 10.38
C LEU A 422 1.13 -19.14 11.40
N PHE A 423 1.27 -19.75 12.57
CA PHE A 423 0.47 -19.49 13.75
C PHE A 423 1.33 -18.76 14.78
N ILE A 424 0.73 -17.78 15.46
CA ILE A 424 1.30 -17.08 16.61
C ILE A 424 0.30 -17.21 17.75
N ASN A 425 0.75 -17.63 18.94
CA ASN A 425 -0.14 -17.89 20.08
C ASN A 425 -1.32 -18.83 19.71
N ASP A 426 -1.03 -19.87 18.92
CA ASP A 426 -1.99 -20.85 18.37
C ASP A 426 -3.10 -20.29 17.45
N GLN A 427 -3.07 -19.00 17.14
CA GLN A 427 -3.97 -18.37 16.18
C GLN A 427 -3.33 -18.30 14.80
N LEU A 428 -4.09 -18.62 13.76
CA LEU A 428 -3.63 -18.51 12.38
C LEU A 428 -3.31 -17.05 12.07
N PHE A 429 -2.03 -16.77 11.80
CA PHE A 429 -1.54 -15.41 11.61
C PHE A 429 -1.27 -15.07 10.14
N ILE A 430 -0.64 -16.02 9.40
CA ILE A 430 -0.45 -15.98 7.96
C ILE A 430 -0.91 -17.31 7.36
N ASP A 431 -1.72 -17.22 6.31
CA ASP A 431 -2.11 -18.35 5.47
C ASP A 431 -1.58 -18.14 4.05
N ASN A 432 -0.62 -18.96 3.66
CA ASN A 432 -0.04 -19.02 2.33
C ASN A 432 -0.18 -20.44 1.79
N ASP A 433 -1.35 -21.05 1.95
CA ASP A 433 -1.64 -22.41 1.51
C ASP A 433 -1.89 -22.52 -0.02
N GLY A 434 -1.78 -23.75 -0.54
CA GLY A 434 -1.98 -24.15 -1.92
C GLY A 434 -0.69 -24.32 -2.70
N ASN A 435 -0.79 -24.95 -3.88
CA ASN A 435 0.36 -25.11 -4.77
C ASN A 435 0.69 -23.79 -5.48
N HIS A 436 1.92 -23.32 -5.31
CA HIS A 436 2.38 -22.06 -5.88
C HIS A 436 3.91 -21.97 -5.82
N PRO A 437 4.56 -21.20 -6.71
CA PRO A 437 6.00 -20.95 -6.59
C PRO A 437 6.35 -20.26 -5.25
N ALA A 438 7.63 -20.20 -4.92
CA ALA A 438 8.16 -19.41 -3.80
C ALA A 438 7.53 -17.99 -3.73
N LYS A 439 6.71 -17.74 -2.71
CA LYS A 439 5.92 -16.50 -2.58
C LYS A 439 6.02 -15.91 -1.17
N PRO A 440 6.36 -14.62 -1.02
CA PRO A 440 6.30 -13.94 0.25
C PRO A 440 4.87 -13.52 0.61
N ILE A 441 4.45 -13.80 1.84
CA ILE A 441 3.31 -13.13 2.51
C ILE A 441 3.81 -12.59 3.84
N GLY A 442 3.52 -11.33 4.12
CA GLY A 442 3.89 -10.72 5.39
C GLY A 442 2.83 -9.79 5.97
N ARG A 443 2.94 -9.54 7.27
CA ARG A 443 2.13 -8.62 8.04
C ARG A 443 3.02 -7.86 9.02
N ILE A 444 2.61 -6.65 9.40
CA ILE A 444 3.21 -5.95 10.53
C ILE A 444 2.40 -6.30 11.78
N VAL A 445 3.09 -6.53 12.89
CA VAL A 445 2.47 -6.83 14.18
C VAL A 445 3.28 -6.25 15.31
N ARG A 446 2.60 -5.88 16.39
CA ARG A 446 3.26 -5.43 17.60
C ARG A 446 3.53 -6.61 18.51
N LEU A 447 4.79 -6.77 18.91
CA LEU A 447 5.23 -7.88 19.76
C LEU A 447 5.83 -7.34 21.05
N GLN A 448 5.58 -8.05 22.15
CA GLN A 448 6.30 -7.83 23.41
C GLN A 448 7.63 -8.59 23.40
N LYS A 449 8.63 -8.04 24.09
CA LYS A 449 9.89 -8.69 24.38
C LYS A 449 9.65 -10.01 25.11
N GLY A 450 10.35 -11.05 24.67
CA GLY A 450 10.26 -12.39 25.27
C GLY A 450 10.32 -13.47 24.21
N LEU A 451 9.65 -14.59 24.48
CA LEU A 451 9.55 -15.72 23.57
C LEU A 451 8.17 -15.71 22.92
N LEU A 452 8.11 -15.46 21.62
CA LEU A 452 6.88 -15.52 20.85
C LEU A 452 6.58 -16.97 20.44
N PRO A 453 5.52 -17.61 20.95
CA PRO A 453 5.10 -18.93 20.51
C PRO A 453 4.74 -18.91 19.03
N ILE A 454 5.36 -19.80 18.26
CA ILE A 454 5.08 -19.98 16.84
C ILE A 454 4.85 -21.45 16.49
N ARG A 455 4.01 -21.67 15.49
CA ARG A 455 3.93 -22.93 14.76
C ARG A 455 3.93 -22.62 13.27
N VAL A 456 4.81 -23.29 12.53
CA VAL A 456 4.90 -23.15 11.07
C VAL A 456 4.55 -24.49 10.47
N GLU A 457 3.56 -24.49 9.59
CA GLU A 457 3.18 -25.64 8.80
C GLU A 457 3.60 -25.40 7.37
N TYR A 458 4.16 -26.43 6.73
CA TYR A 458 4.66 -26.37 5.38
C TYR A 458 4.38 -27.69 4.68
N PHE A 459 4.00 -27.63 3.41
CA PHE A 459 4.04 -28.80 2.54
C PHE A 459 4.74 -28.48 1.24
N GLN A 460 5.28 -29.51 0.62
CA GLN A 460 5.88 -29.48 -0.69
C GLN A 460 5.20 -30.54 -1.55
N GLY A 461 4.41 -30.08 -2.52
CA GLY A 461 3.63 -30.88 -3.44
C GLY A 461 4.42 -31.21 -4.70
N ASP A 462 4.97 -30.20 -5.38
CA ASP A 462 5.81 -30.35 -6.57
C ASP A 462 6.82 -29.20 -6.79
N GLY A 463 7.84 -29.44 -7.62
CA GLY A 463 8.73 -28.38 -8.10
C GLY A 463 9.94 -28.10 -7.20
N LEU A 464 10.25 -26.81 -7.00
CA LEU A 464 11.31 -26.39 -6.10
C LEU A 464 10.75 -26.30 -4.67
N LYS A 465 11.63 -26.42 -3.67
CA LYS A 465 11.26 -26.34 -2.25
C LYS A 465 11.94 -25.15 -1.60
N SER A 466 11.19 -24.35 -0.87
CA SER A 466 11.75 -23.32 -0.02
C SER A 466 10.79 -22.94 1.09
N LEU A 467 11.34 -22.63 2.27
CA LEU A 467 10.59 -22.07 3.38
C LEU A 467 11.51 -21.11 4.12
N TYR A 468 11.08 -19.87 4.26
CA TYR A 468 11.74 -18.86 5.07
C TYR A 468 10.71 -18.16 5.94
N VAL A 469 11.08 -17.91 7.19
CA VAL A 469 10.31 -17.05 8.09
C VAL A 469 11.21 -15.90 8.52
N ILE A 470 10.69 -14.68 8.47
CA ILE A 470 11.38 -13.45 8.85
C ILE A 470 10.54 -12.80 9.95
N VAL A 471 11.19 -12.37 11.03
CA VAL A 471 10.56 -11.60 12.12
C VAL A 471 11.52 -10.49 12.50
N GLU A 472 11.38 -9.31 11.94
CA GLU A 472 12.35 -8.21 12.09
C GLU A 472 11.73 -6.94 12.66
N PRO A 473 12.44 -6.19 13.53
CA PRO A 473 11.96 -4.89 14.00
C PRO A 473 11.72 -3.94 12.81
N CYS A 474 10.58 -3.24 12.81
CA CYS A 474 10.22 -2.26 11.78
C CYS A 474 9.73 -0.96 12.45
N PRO A 475 10.61 -0.19 13.11
CA PRO A 475 10.23 0.94 13.96
C PRO A 475 9.64 2.15 13.20
N ASP A 476 9.98 2.34 11.93
CA ASP A 476 9.76 3.62 11.24
C ASP A 476 8.72 3.59 10.10
N ARG A 477 7.96 2.50 9.92
CA ARG A 477 7.16 2.20 8.69
C ARG A 477 8.01 2.15 7.39
N ARG A 478 9.27 2.57 7.45
CA ARG A 478 10.23 2.62 6.34
C ARG A 478 10.78 1.22 6.08
N ALA A 479 10.92 0.93 4.80
CA ALA A 479 11.36 -0.36 4.31
C ALA A 479 12.78 -0.72 4.73
N ILE A 480 12.91 -1.95 5.23
CA ILE A 480 14.06 -2.84 5.03
C ILE A 480 13.74 -3.59 3.73
N THR A 481 14.63 -3.61 2.73
CA THR A 481 14.33 -4.33 1.48
C THR A 481 14.49 -5.84 1.68
N LEU A 482 13.90 -6.69 0.82
CA LEU A 482 14.13 -8.15 0.85
C LEU A 482 15.62 -8.54 0.87
N LYS A 483 16.49 -7.70 0.28
CA LYS A 483 17.95 -7.89 0.29
C LYS A 483 18.59 -7.61 1.65
N ASP A 484 17.92 -6.80 2.47
CA ASP A 484 18.34 -6.41 3.81
C ASP A 484 17.70 -7.29 4.91
N MET A 485 16.72 -8.12 4.55
CA MET A 485 15.99 -9.00 5.47
C MET A 485 16.87 -10.13 5.99
N LYS A 486 16.83 -10.35 7.30
CA LYS A 486 17.53 -11.47 7.96
C LYS A 486 16.55 -12.61 8.23
N PHE A 487 16.71 -13.72 7.51
CA PHE A 487 15.95 -14.94 7.74
C PHE A 487 16.12 -15.46 9.18
N LEU A 488 15.06 -15.99 9.78
CA LEU A 488 15.12 -16.63 11.09
C LEU A 488 16.01 -17.86 11.05
N GLN A 489 17.16 -17.77 11.68
CA GLN A 489 18.10 -18.86 11.88
C GLN A 489 18.78 -18.74 13.25
N GLY A 490 19.26 -19.87 13.78
CA GLY A 490 20.17 -19.93 14.91
C GLY A 490 19.60 -19.33 16.20
N GLU A 491 20.31 -18.38 16.78
CA GLU A 491 20.12 -17.90 18.16
C GLU A 491 18.79 -17.20 18.44
N ARG A 492 17.85 -17.07 17.49
CA ARG A 492 16.50 -16.58 17.79
C ARG A 492 15.47 -17.69 18.00
N LEU A 493 15.76 -18.92 17.61
CA LEU A 493 14.83 -20.04 17.73
C LEU A 493 14.99 -20.73 19.09
N ARG A 494 13.88 -20.98 19.78
CA ARG A 494 13.87 -21.57 21.12
C ARG A 494 12.82 -22.66 21.29
N THR A 495 13.19 -23.73 21.98
CA THR A 495 12.27 -24.68 22.60
C THR A 495 12.27 -24.46 24.11
N ILE A 496 11.10 -24.55 24.72
CA ILE A 496 10.98 -24.67 26.18
C ILE A 496 10.97 -26.18 26.48
N PRO A 497 11.75 -26.66 27.48
CA PRO A 497 11.90 -28.07 27.80
C PRO A 497 10.59 -28.85 27.91
#